data_AF-A0A5K1CW58-F1
#
_entry.id   AF-A0A5K1CW58-F1
#
_cell.length_a   1.000
_cell.length_b   1.000
_cell.length_c   1.000
_cell.angle_alpha   90.00
_cell.angle_beta   90.00
_cell.angle_gamma   90.00
#
_symmetry.space_group_name_H-M   'P 1'
#
loop_
_entity.id
_entity.type
_entity.pdbx_description
1 polymer ?
#
loop_
_entity_poly.entity_id
_entity_poly.type
_entity_poly.pdbx_seq_one_letter_code
_entity_poly.pdbx_strand_id
1 'polypeptide(L)'
;MEARLHPDGLMVGSSDGLRDFLLSASEDIDSIPDERLRDKARALSARDSVPYRSLREVYLAMPASSRPALLPLLAGSDLLFASPKPREK
;
A
#
# COMPACT_ATOMS: atom_id res chain seq x y z
N MET A 1 -18.09 20.70 7.86
CA MET A 1 -17.56 19.42 7.35
C MET A 1 -16.39 19.03 8.22
N GLU A 2 -16.55 18.03 9.09
CA GLU A 2 -15.49 17.60 10.02
C GLU A 2 -14.38 16.86 9.27
N ALA A 3 -13.13 17.26 9.52
CA ALA A 3 -11.96 16.54 9.02
C ALA A 3 -11.84 15.21 9.77
N ARG A 4 -12.28 14.13 9.12
CA ARG A 4 -12.07 12.77 9.61
C ARG A 4 -10.63 12.38 9.28
N LEU A 5 -9.78 12.31 10.30
CA LEU A 5 -8.52 11.59 10.21
C LEU A 5 -8.84 10.15 9.75
N HIS A 6 -8.24 9.70 8.66
CA HIS A 6 -8.32 8.27 8.33
C HIS A 6 -7.55 7.54 9.44
N PRO A 7 -8.13 6.57 10.15
CA PRO A 7 -7.47 5.91 11.28
C PRO A 7 -6.12 5.29 10.88
N ASP A 8 -5.95 5.00 9.59
CA ASP A 8 -4.77 4.37 9.02
C ASP A 8 -3.68 5.34 8.53
N GLY A 9 -3.86 6.66 8.65
CA GLY A 9 -2.88 7.67 8.24
C GLY A 9 -2.84 7.89 6.73
N LEU A 10 -1.64 7.82 6.11
CA LEU A 10 -1.45 7.99 4.67
C LEU A 10 -2.10 6.83 3.90
N MET A 11 -3.01 7.17 3.02
CA MET A 11 -3.66 6.25 2.08
C MET A 11 -3.06 6.45 0.68
N VAL A 12 -2.83 5.37 -0.05
CA VAL A 12 -2.31 5.39 -1.42
C VAL A 12 -3.43 4.94 -2.35
N GLY A 13 -3.76 5.77 -3.35
CA GLY A 13 -4.70 5.44 -4.41
C GLY A 13 -4.18 4.27 -5.25
N SER A 14 -5.06 3.31 -5.50
CA SER A 14 -4.70 2.06 -6.16
C SER A 14 -4.64 2.25 -7.67
N SER A 15 -3.41 2.35 -8.20
CA SER A 15 -3.13 2.34 -9.64
C SER A 15 -3.03 0.89 -10.16
N ASP A 16 -3.10 0.70 -11.48
CA ASP A 16 -2.99 -0.63 -12.09
C ASP A 16 -1.65 -1.31 -11.72
N GLY A 17 -0.53 -0.57 -11.79
CA GLY A 17 0.78 -1.09 -11.41
C GLY A 17 0.87 -1.50 -9.93
N LEU A 18 0.19 -0.77 -9.05
CA LEU A 18 0.11 -1.12 -7.63
C LEU A 18 -0.75 -2.38 -7.40
N ARG A 19 -1.87 -2.50 -8.11
CA ARG A 19 -2.75 -3.69 -8.04
C ARG A 19 -2.05 -4.94 -8.55
N ASP A 20 -1.40 -4.85 -9.69
CA ASP A 20 -0.64 -5.95 -10.29
C ASP A 20 0.48 -6.43 -9.37
N PHE A 21 1.22 -5.48 -8.77
CA PHE A 21 2.21 -5.79 -7.75
C PHE A 21 1.62 -6.54 -6.55
N LEU A 22 0.50 -6.06 -6.00
CA LEU A 22 -0.14 -6.69 -4.83
C LEU A 22 -0.71 -8.08 -5.16
N LEU A 23 -1.24 -8.28 -6.36
CA LEU A 23 -1.67 -9.59 -6.84
C LEU A 23 -0.48 -10.55 -6.97
N SER A 24 0.58 -10.13 -7.65
CA SER A 24 1.80 -10.93 -7.78
C SER A 24 2.40 -11.27 -6.42
N ALA A 25 2.48 -10.31 -5.50
CA ALA A 25 2.99 -10.52 -4.14
C ALA A 25 2.11 -11.49 -3.32
N SER A 26 0.81 -11.58 -3.63
CA SER A 26 -0.08 -12.53 -2.95
C SER A 26 0.10 -13.98 -3.39
N GLU A 27 0.70 -14.20 -4.55
CA GLU A 27 0.93 -15.52 -5.14
C GLU A 27 2.40 -15.96 -5.04
N ASP A 28 3.33 -15.02 -4.81
CA ASP A 28 4.77 -15.28 -4.75
C ASP A 28 5.21 -15.81 -3.38
N ILE A 29 5.16 -17.14 -3.24
CA ILE A 29 5.57 -17.88 -2.03
C ILE A 29 7.08 -17.78 -1.80
N ASP A 30 7.87 -17.69 -2.87
CA ASP A 30 9.34 -17.69 -2.79
C ASP A 30 9.86 -16.34 -2.28
N SER A 31 9.28 -15.23 -2.73
CA SER A 31 9.64 -13.89 -2.25
C SER A 31 8.99 -13.52 -0.93
N ILE A 32 7.77 -14.00 -0.65
CA ILE A 32 7.04 -13.69 0.59
C ILE A 32 6.58 -15.00 1.26
N PRO A 33 7.41 -15.63 2.11
CA PRO A 33 7.07 -16.91 2.74
C PRO A 33 5.92 -16.83 3.76
N ASP A 34 5.71 -15.67 4.40
CA ASP A 34 4.64 -15.45 5.38
C ASP A 34 3.27 -15.36 4.69
N GLU A 35 2.42 -16.38 4.89
CA GLU A 35 1.06 -16.48 4.36
C GLU A 35 0.19 -15.28 4.75
N ARG A 36 0.34 -14.76 5.98
CA ARG A 36 -0.43 -13.60 6.44
C ARG A 36 -0.10 -12.34 5.65
N LEU A 37 1.14 -12.21 5.17
CA LEU A 37 1.54 -11.09 4.31
C LEU A 37 1.02 -11.26 2.88
N ARG A 38 0.95 -12.49 2.37
CA ARG A 38 0.32 -12.80 1.07
C ARG A 38 -1.19 -12.55 1.11
N ASP A 39 -1.88 -12.99 2.16
CA ASP A 39 -3.30 -12.69 2.37
C ASP A 39 -3.55 -11.18 2.48
N LYS A 40 -2.65 -10.47 3.17
CA LYS A 40 -2.69 -9.01 3.23
C LYS A 40 -2.55 -8.40 1.84
N ALA A 41 -1.59 -8.85 1.03
CA ALA A 41 -1.42 -8.37 -0.34
C ALA A 41 -2.69 -8.60 -1.18
N ARG A 42 -3.30 -9.79 -1.07
CA ARG A 42 -4.57 -10.13 -1.73
C ARG A 42 -5.72 -9.22 -1.28
N ALA A 43 -5.83 -8.94 0.01
CA ALA A 43 -6.86 -8.04 0.54
C ALA A 43 -6.64 -6.59 0.08
N LEU A 44 -5.38 -6.16 -0.07
CA LEU A 44 -5.03 -4.82 -0.52
C LEU A 44 -5.29 -4.62 -2.02
N SER A 45 -5.05 -5.63 -2.87
CA SER A 45 -5.24 -5.52 -4.33
C SER A 45 -6.69 -5.25 -4.74
N ALA A 46 -7.65 -5.72 -3.94
CA ALA A 46 -9.08 -5.51 -4.15
C ALA A 46 -9.57 -4.09 -3.76
N ARG A 47 -8.72 -3.25 -3.14
CA ARG A 47 -9.11 -1.93 -2.63
C ARG A 47 -8.75 -0.81 -3.63
N ASP A 48 -9.58 0.22 -3.66
CA ASP A 48 -9.31 1.45 -4.44
C ASP A 48 -8.31 2.38 -3.78
N SER A 49 -8.11 2.23 -2.47
CA SER A 49 -7.01 2.85 -1.75
C SER A 49 -6.53 1.95 -0.62
N VAL A 50 -5.22 1.98 -0.38
CA VAL A 50 -4.55 1.11 0.57
C VAL A 50 -3.81 1.92 1.63
N PRO A 51 -3.82 1.48 2.91
CA PRO A 51 -2.95 2.08 3.93
C PRO A 51 -1.48 1.95 3.55
N TYR A 52 -0.74 3.06 3.54
CA TYR A 52 0.69 3.06 3.22
C TYR A 52 1.48 2.12 4.13
N ARG A 53 1.12 2.03 5.41
CA ARG A 53 1.79 1.11 6.35
C ARG A 53 1.64 -0.34 5.93
N SER A 54 0.43 -0.76 5.56
CA SER A 54 0.15 -2.12 5.12
C SER A 54 0.84 -2.43 3.78
N LEU A 55 0.82 -1.47 2.84
CA LEU A 55 1.56 -1.60 1.59
C LEU A 55 3.08 -1.74 1.83
N ARG A 56 3.64 -0.90 2.70
CA ARG A 56 5.06 -0.92 3.05
C ARG A 56 5.47 -2.25 3.68
N GLU A 57 4.62 -2.83 4.52
CA GLU A 57 4.89 -4.16 5.11
C GLU A 57 5.03 -5.24 4.03
N VAL A 58 4.11 -5.28 3.06
CA VAL A 58 4.17 -6.23 1.93
C VAL A 58 5.43 -5.97 1.09
N TYR A 59 5.70 -4.71 0.74
CA TYR A 59 6.87 -4.33 -0.07
C TYR A 59 8.21 -4.70 0.60
N LEU A 60 8.31 -4.54 1.93
CA LEU A 60 9.53 -4.86 2.67
C LEU A 60 9.69 -6.36 2.95
N ALA A 61 8.61 -7.14 2.87
CA ALA A 61 8.67 -8.59 3.03
C ALA A 61 9.46 -9.27 1.90
N MET A 62 9.46 -8.68 0.71
CA MET A 62 10.23 -9.18 -0.43
C MET A 62 11.74 -8.94 -0.24
N PRO A 63 12.61 -9.82 -0.78
CA PRO A 63 14.05 -9.57 -0.89
C PRO A 63 14.37 -8.26 -1.61
N ALA A 64 15.39 -7.54 -1.17
CA ALA A 64 15.76 -6.27 -1.80
C ALA A 64 16.13 -6.40 -3.29
N SER A 65 16.61 -7.57 -3.72
CA SER A 65 16.96 -7.90 -5.12
C SER A 65 15.74 -8.15 -6.02
N SER A 66 14.59 -8.52 -5.46
CA SER A 66 13.35 -8.77 -6.21
C SER A 66 12.30 -7.67 -6.07
N ARG A 67 12.57 -6.64 -5.24
CA ARG A 67 11.66 -5.50 -5.09
C ARG A 67 11.59 -4.69 -6.38
N PRO A 68 10.39 -4.38 -6.89
CA PRO A 68 10.24 -3.43 -7.98
C PRO A 68 10.68 -2.03 -7.53
N ALA A 69 11.10 -1.19 -8.47
CA ALA A 69 11.44 0.18 -8.16
C ALA A 69 10.22 0.94 -7.62
N LEU A 70 10.38 1.58 -6.46
CA LEU A 70 9.27 2.19 -5.71
C LEU A 70 8.58 3.34 -6.47
N LEU A 71 9.35 4.21 -7.13
CA LEU A 71 8.78 5.35 -7.85
C LEU A 71 7.92 4.90 -9.05
N PRO A 72 8.39 3.98 -9.93
CA PRO A 72 7.54 3.39 -10.96
C PRO A 72 6.32 2.65 -10.39
N LEU A 73 6.47 1.94 -9.27
CA LEU A 73 5.36 1.22 -8.64
C LEU A 73 4.22 2.15 -8.21
N LEU A 74 4.57 3.34 -7.70
CA LEU A 74 3.61 4.35 -7.25
C LEU A 74 3.20 5.33 -8.35
N ALA A 75 3.64 5.11 -9.59
CA ALA A 75 3.26 5.98 -10.70
C ALA A 75 1.74 5.90 -10.93
N GLY A 76 1.10 7.06 -11.05
CA GLY A 76 -0.35 7.16 -11.21
C GLY A 76 -1.16 6.93 -9.92
N SER A 77 -0.52 6.72 -8.77
CA SER A 77 -1.19 6.65 -7.48
C SER A 77 -1.36 8.03 -6.84
N ASP A 78 -2.55 8.30 -6.32
CA ASP A 78 -2.79 9.49 -5.48
C ASP A 78 -2.29 9.28 -4.04
N LEU A 79 -1.67 10.29 -3.45
CA LEU A 79 -1.32 10.28 -2.02
C LEU A 79 -2.41 11.00 -1.23
N LEU A 80 -3.28 10.21 -0.60
CA LEU A 80 -4.46 10.67 0.09
C LEU A 80 -4.11 10.92 1.56
N PHE A 81 -4.09 12.20 1.94
CA PHE A 81 -3.96 12.64 3.32
C PHE A 81 -5.29 13.18 3.81
N ALA A 82 -5.72 12.76 5.00
CA ALA A 82 -6.75 13.50 5.70
C ALA A 82 -6.16 14.83 6.17
N SER A 83 -6.79 15.96 5.80
CA SER A 83 -6.37 17.27 6.29
C SER A 83 -6.35 17.26 7.82
N PRO A 84 -5.21 17.59 8.46
CA PRO A 84 -5.17 17.73 9.90
C PRO A 84 -6.06 18.89 10.33
N LYS A 85 -6.53 18.85 11.58
CA LYS A 85 -7.22 20.00 12.18
C LYS A 85 -6.29 21.22 12.12
N PRO A 86 -6.79 22.41 11.70
CA PRO A 86 -6.02 23.64 11.74
C PRO A 86 -5.43 23.85 13.13
N ARG A 87 -4.13 24.12 13.20
CA ARG A 87 -3.45 24.37 14.47
C ARG A 87 -3.88 25.74 14.99
N GLU A 88 -4.47 25.79 16.18
CA GLU A 88 -4.73 27.06 16.87
C GLU A 88 -3.39 27.71 17.23
N LYS A 89 -3.31 29.03 17.04
CA LYS A 89 -2.12 29.85 17.27
C LYS A 89 -2.09 30.38 18.69
#